data_AF-A0AAW3UTW7-F1
#
_entry.id   AF-A0AAW3UTW7-F1
#
_cell.length_a   1.000
_cell.length_b   1.000
_cell.length_c   1.000
_cell.angle_alpha   90.00
_cell.angle_beta   90.00
_cell.angle_gamma   90.00
#
_symmetry.space_group_name_H-M   'P 1'
#
loop_
_entity.id
_entity.type
_entity.pdbx_description
1 polymer ?
#
loop_
_entity_poly.entity_id
_entity_poly.type
_entity_poly.pdbx_seq_one_letter_code
_entity_poly.pdbx_strand_id
1 'polypeptide(L)'
;MVAGPAARNPQPLRAGGVACAMFFTAVDVQFAARKWPVARVFAASALATILSMICVVLAIHASLVSALIASALLDGTGHGFGQSGGLTPIGLHVPDTHRAKANAVISIGGYIPAGPLPVATGYLIDRVGLASAGTSFALMLAVTAPVGGTLALRRAEQHDA
;
A
#
# COMPACT_ATOMS: atom_id res chain seq x y z
N MET A 1 12.25 45.83 1.80
CA MET A 1 11.64 45.99 3.13
C MET A 1 11.23 44.61 3.62
N VAL A 2 12.03 44.08 4.55
CA VAL A 2 11.81 42.97 5.50
C VAL A 2 11.30 41.63 4.95
N ALA A 3 12.25 40.72 4.75
CA ALA A 3 12.05 39.30 4.99
C ALA A 3 11.61 39.10 6.45
N GLY A 4 10.36 38.67 6.66
CA GLY A 4 9.81 38.28 7.96
C GLY A 4 9.99 36.78 8.21
N PRO A 5 10.35 36.35 9.42
CA PRO A 5 10.90 35.02 9.70
C PRO A 5 9.80 33.95 9.90
N ALA A 6 10.09 32.75 9.39
CA ALA A 6 9.75 31.46 9.99
C ALA A 6 8.36 31.30 10.65
N ALA A 7 7.31 31.26 9.84
CA ALA A 7 6.06 30.57 10.18
C ALA A 7 5.59 29.71 9.00
N ARG A 8 6.47 28.83 8.51
CA ARG A 8 6.03 27.73 7.64
C ARG A 8 5.33 26.72 8.53
N ASN A 9 4.02 26.65 8.35
CA ASN A 9 3.11 25.66 8.91
C ASN A 9 3.78 24.28 9.14
N PRO A 10 3.53 23.62 10.27
CA PRO A 10 4.11 22.32 10.61
C PRO A 10 3.46 21.20 9.78
N GLN A 11 3.77 21.12 8.49
CA GLN A 11 3.21 20.14 7.57
C GLN A 11 4.18 19.03 7.18
N PRO A 12 5.48 19.27 6.87
CA PRO A 12 6.38 18.19 6.46
C PRO A 12 6.75 17.24 7.60
N LEU A 13 6.89 17.75 8.84
CA LEU A 13 7.20 16.92 10.00
C LEU A 13 6.06 15.94 10.32
N ARG A 14 4.80 16.37 10.14
CA ARG A 14 3.62 15.50 10.34
C ARG A 14 3.54 14.44 9.25
N ALA A 15 3.74 14.82 7.99
CA ALA A 15 3.77 13.87 6.88
C ALA A 15 4.89 12.82 7.05
N GLY A 16 6.09 13.26 7.44
CA GLY A 16 7.22 12.38 7.75
C GLY A 16 6.96 11.46 8.94
N GLY A 17 6.31 11.98 9.99
CA GLY A 17 5.90 11.18 11.16
C GLY A 17 4.92 10.08 10.81
N VAL A 18 3.93 10.36 9.96
CA VAL A 18 2.97 9.36 9.48
C VAL A 18 3.65 8.31 8.60
N ALA A 19 4.59 8.71 7.74
CA ALA A 19 5.38 7.76 6.95
C ALA A 19 6.24 6.85 7.85
N CYS A 20 6.87 7.41 8.89
CA CYS A 20 7.64 6.63 9.86
C CYS A 20 6.74 5.62 10.61
N ALA A 21 5.55 6.06 11.04
CA ALA A 21 4.58 5.18 11.69
C ALA A 21 4.10 4.07 10.76
N MET A 22 3.87 4.36 9.47
CA MET A 22 3.50 3.38 8.45
C MET A 22 4.55 2.26 8.32
N PHE A 23 5.85 2.61 8.31
CA PHE A 23 6.94 1.63 8.31
C PHE A 23 6.98 0.81 9.62
N PHE A 24 6.73 1.45 10.77
CA PHE A 24 6.71 0.76 12.05
C PHE A 24 5.59 -0.29 12.10
N THR A 25 4.39 0.09 11.66
CA THR A 25 3.25 -0.82 11.57
C THR A 25 3.50 -1.95 10.57
N ALA A 26 4.14 -1.65 9.43
CA ALA A 26 4.52 -2.67 8.47
C ALA A 26 5.48 -3.71 9.07
N VAL A 27 6.43 -3.28 9.91
CA VAL A 27 7.38 -4.17 10.60
C VAL A 27 6.69 -4.98 11.70
N ASP A 28 5.86 -4.35 12.52
CA ASP A 28 5.07 -5.01 13.57
C ASP A 28 4.22 -6.15 12.99
N VAL A 29 3.56 -5.87 11.87
CA VAL A 29 2.71 -6.88 11.24
C VAL A 29 3.51 -8.01 10.61
N GLN A 30 4.68 -7.74 10.03
CA GLN A 30 5.56 -8.79 9.51
C GLN A 30 6.03 -9.73 10.64
N PHE A 31 6.24 -9.21 11.85
CA PHE A 31 6.57 -10.01 13.01
C PHE A 31 5.38 -10.86 13.49
N ALA A 32 4.18 -10.28 13.54
CA ALA A 32 2.96 -10.97 13.93
C ALA A 32 2.51 -12.03 12.91
N ALA A 33 2.74 -11.78 11.62
CA ALA A 33 2.36 -12.62 10.50
C ALA A 33 3.30 -13.80 10.23
N ARG A 34 4.45 -13.87 10.91
CA ARG A 34 5.55 -14.80 10.62
C ARG A 34 5.14 -16.27 10.57
N LYS A 35 4.03 -16.64 11.22
CA LYS A 35 3.51 -18.02 11.29
C LYS A 35 2.29 -18.26 10.39
N TRP A 36 1.86 -17.29 9.59
CA TRP A 36 0.62 -17.39 8.82
C TRP A 36 0.86 -18.00 7.43
N PRO A 37 -0.07 -18.81 6.92
CA PRO A 37 0.02 -19.34 5.57
C PRO A 37 -0.11 -18.22 4.53
N VAL A 38 0.57 -18.36 3.40
CA VAL A 38 0.69 -17.35 2.32
C VAL A 38 -0.69 -16.86 1.85
N ALA A 39 -1.68 -17.75 1.73
CA ALA A 39 -3.06 -17.40 1.36
C ALA A 39 -3.70 -16.42 2.36
N ARG A 40 -3.49 -16.61 3.67
CA ARG A 40 -4.06 -15.74 4.72
C ARG A 40 -3.36 -14.37 4.75
N VAL A 41 -2.07 -14.35 4.43
CA VAL A 41 -1.28 -13.13 4.27
C VAL A 41 -1.80 -12.30 3.07
N PHE A 42 -2.06 -12.93 1.92
CA PHE A 42 -2.67 -12.24 0.77
C PHE A 42 -4.08 -11.74 1.06
N ALA A 43 -4.94 -12.55 1.69
CA ALA A 43 -6.29 -12.13 2.06
C ALA A 43 -6.27 -10.95 3.06
N ALA A 44 -5.40 -11.01 4.07
CA ALA A 44 -5.22 -9.92 5.04
C ALA A 44 -4.72 -8.64 4.37
N SER A 45 -3.79 -8.75 3.41
CA SER A 45 -3.31 -7.59 2.64
C SER A 45 -4.43 -6.94 1.82
N ALA A 46 -5.24 -7.73 1.13
CA ALA A 46 -6.35 -7.21 0.33
C ALA A 46 -7.41 -6.53 1.21
N LEU A 47 -7.77 -7.13 2.35
CA LEU A 47 -8.69 -6.51 3.31
C LEU A 47 -8.14 -5.21 3.89
N ALA A 48 -6.85 -5.17 4.25
CA ALA A 48 -6.20 -3.97 4.75
C ALA A 48 -6.20 -2.85 3.69
N THR A 49 -5.93 -3.15 2.42
CA THR A 49 -6.01 -2.18 1.33
C THR A 49 -7.44 -1.66 1.13
N ILE A 50 -8.44 -2.53 1.12
CA ILE A 50 -9.84 -2.10 0.97
C ILE A 50 -10.23 -1.15 2.11
N LEU A 51 -9.93 -1.54 3.36
CA LEU A 51 -10.28 -0.73 4.52
C LEU A 51 -9.47 0.58 4.57
N SER A 52 -8.23 0.58 4.06
CA SER A 52 -7.44 1.79 3.85
C SER A 52 -8.13 2.75 2.89
N MET A 53 -8.53 2.26 1.71
CA MET A 53 -9.20 3.08 0.70
C MET A 53 -10.53 3.65 1.20
N ILE A 54 -11.29 2.91 2.01
CA ILE A 54 -12.50 3.42 2.69
C ILE A 54 -12.14 4.59 3.62
N CYS A 55 -11.09 4.44 4.43
CA CYS A 55 -10.60 5.52 5.29
C CYS A 55 -10.13 6.73 4.48
N VAL A 56 -9.46 6.55 3.33
CA VAL A 56 -9.08 7.66 2.44
C VAL A 56 -10.31 8.44 1.98
N VAL A 57 -11.35 7.75 1.47
CA VAL A 57 -12.58 8.40 1.00
C VAL A 57 -13.26 9.15 2.16
N LEU A 58 -13.38 8.52 3.32
CA LEU A 58 -13.94 9.17 4.51
C LEU A 58 -13.13 10.40 4.92
N ALA A 59 -11.81 10.33 4.87
CA ALA A 59 -10.95 11.44 5.24
C ALA A 59 -11.06 12.62 4.26
N ILE A 60 -11.19 12.33 2.97
CA ILE A 60 -11.40 13.32 1.91
C ILE A 60 -12.73 14.04 2.10
N HIS A 61 -13.82 13.30 2.36
CA HIS A 61 -15.16 13.87 2.46
C HIS A 61 -15.46 14.52 3.83
N ALA A 62 -14.91 13.98 4.92
CA ALA A 62 -15.09 14.50 6.27
C ALA A 62 -13.97 15.46 6.73
N SER A 63 -12.94 15.67 5.91
CA SER A 63 -11.75 16.48 6.22
C SER A 63 -11.04 16.09 7.54
N LEU A 64 -11.09 14.80 7.90
CA LEU A 64 -10.55 14.27 9.15
C LEU A 64 -9.10 13.81 8.99
N VAL A 65 -8.16 14.56 9.57
CA VAL A 65 -6.72 14.20 9.59
C VAL A 65 -6.47 12.84 10.24
N SER A 66 -7.23 12.49 11.29
CA SER A 66 -7.10 11.20 11.97
C SER A 66 -7.45 10.01 11.08
N ALA A 67 -8.39 10.18 10.14
CA ALA A 67 -8.76 9.13 9.20
C ALA A 67 -7.67 8.91 8.13
N LEU A 68 -6.92 9.96 7.74
CA LEU A 68 -5.73 9.80 6.90
C LEU A 68 -4.62 9.01 7.61
N ILE A 69 -4.40 9.26 8.90
CA ILE A 69 -3.42 8.52 9.69
C ILE A 69 -3.82 7.04 9.78
N ALA A 70 -5.08 6.76 10.10
CA ALA A 70 -5.59 5.39 10.16
C ALA A 70 -5.46 4.66 8.81
N SER A 71 -5.80 5.32 7.70
CA SER A 71 -5.59 4.79 6.35
C SER A 71 -4.11 4.48 6.10
N ALA A 72 -3.19 5.40 6.39
CA ALA A 72 -1.77 5.19 6.15
C ALA A 72 -1.21 3.99 6.92
N LEU A 73 -1.63 3.80 8.18
CA LEU A 73 -1.22 2.65 9.00
C LEU A 73 -1.73 1.32 8.41
N LEU A 74 -2.98 1.32 7.93
CA LEU A 74 -3.59 0.16 7.30
C LEU A 74 -2.96 -0.17 5.94
N ASP A 75 -2.62 0.86 5.16
CA ASP A 75 -1.89 0.71 3.90
C ASP A 75 -0.50 0.10 4.14
N GLY A 76 0.21 0.58 5.17
CA GLY A 76 1.51 0.03 5.57
C GLY A 76 1.43 -1.44 5.98
N THR A 77 0.36 -1.80 6.70
CA THR A 77 0.04 -3.18 7.05
C THR A 77 -0.17 -4.04 5.80
N GLY A 78 -0.99 -3.56 4.86
CA GLY A 78 -1.24 -4.22 3.58
C GLY A 78 0.04 -4.45 2.78
N HIS A 79 0.91 -3.44 2.69
CA HIS A 79 2.20 -3.53 2.03
C HIS A 79 3.14 -4.58 2.67
N GLY A 80 3.25 -4.61 4.00
CA GLY A 80 4.10 -5.59 4.71
C GLY A 80 3.64 -7.04 4.50
N PHE A 81 2.33 -7.28 4.54
CA PHE A 81 1.75 -8.59 4.22
C PHE A 81 1.94 -8.96 2.75
N GLY A 82 1.62 -8.06 1.81
CA GLY A 82 1.75 -8.33 0.38
C GLY A 82 3.20 -8.65 -0.03
N GLN A 83 4.17 -7.93 0.53
CA GLN A 83 5.59 -8.14 0.22
C GLN A 83 6.14 -9.45 0.80
N SER A 84 5.80 -9.79 2.04
CA SER A 84 6.17 -11.09 2.63
C SER A 84 5.48 -12.26 1.91
N GLY A 85 4.22 -12.10 1.50
CA GLY A 85 3.49 -13.09 0.70
C GLY A 85 4.07 -13.30 -0.70
N GLY A 86 4.64 -12.27 -1.33
CA GLY A 86 5.28 -12.36 -2.64
C GLY A 86 6.72 -12.92 -2.60
N LEU A 87 7.49 -12.61 -1.56
CA LEU A 87 8.89 -13.04 -1.44
C LEU A 87 9.05 -14.45 -0.84
N THR A 88 8.12 -14.88 0.01
CA THR A 88 8.17 -16.21 0.66
C THR A 88 8.19 -17.36 -0.37
N PRO A 89 7.32 -17.38 -1.40
CA PRO A 89 7.36 -18.42 -2.43
C PRO A 89 8.65 -18.42 -3.25
N ILE A 90 9.24 -17.25 -3.51
CA ILE A 90 10.52 -17.12 -4.20
C ILE A 90 11.65 -17.74 -3.35
N GLY A 91 11.65 -17.48 -2.05
CA GLY A 91 12.61 -18.09 -1.13
C GLY A 91 12.49 -19.61 -1.04
N LEU A 92 11.27 -20.16 -1.13
CA LEU A 92 11.04 -21.61 -0.99
C LEU A 92 11.22 -22.40 -2.30
N HIS A 93 10.91 -21.82 -3.46
CA HIS A 93 10.84 -22.56 -4.73
C HIS A 93 11.90 -22.17 -5.77
N VAL A 94 12.64 -21.06 -5.57
CA VAL A 94 13.66 -20.62 -6.53
C VAL A 94 15.06 -20.99 -6.03
N PRO A 95 15.87 -21.71 -6.84
CA PRO A 95 17.27 -22.00 -6.53
C PRO A 95 18.07 -20.74 -6.24
N ASP A 96 19.04 -20.83 -5.33
CA ASP A 96 19.85 -19.68 -4.86
C ASP A 96 20.46 -18.84 -5.98
N THR A 97 20.84 -19.47 -7.09
CA THR A 97 21.41 -18.82 -8.28
C THR A 97 20.43 -17.90 -9.04
N HIS A 98 19.12 -18.02 -8.82
CA HIS A 98 18.08 -17.28 -9.53
C HIS A 98 17.20 -16.40 -8.64
N ARG A 99 17.38 -16.44 -7.31
CA ARG A 99 16.62 -15.63 -6.35
C ARG A 99 16.72 -14.13 -6.61
N ALA A 100 17.91 -13.64 -6.98
CA ALA A 100 18.11 -12.23 -7.32
C ALA A 100 17.29 -11.80 -8.56
N LYS A 101 17.21 -12.68 -9.57
CA LYS A 101 16.44 -12.42 -10.81
C LYS A 101 14.94 -12.43 -10.53
N ALA A 102 14.46 -13.39 -9.73
CA ALA A 102 13.06 -13.44 -9.32
C ALA A 102 12.66 -12.21 -8.48
N ASN A 103 13.53 -11.79 -7.55
CA ASN A 103 13.33 -10.56 -6.77
C ASN A 103 13.30 -9.30 -7.65
N ALA A 104 14.18 -9.23 -8.66
CA ALA A 104 14.18 -8.10 -9.59
C ALA A 104 12.85 -8.02 -10.37
N VAL A 105 12.33 -9.15 -10.86
CA VAL A 105 11.06 -9.17 -11.61
C VAL A 105 9.88 -8.75 -10.74
N ILE A 106 9.78 -9.22 -9.49
CA ILE A 106 8.70 -8.81 -8.58
C ILE A 106 8.81 -7.33 -8.19
N SER A 107 10.02 -6.81 -7.95
CA SER A 107 10.23 -5.38 -7.70
C SER A 107 9.83 -4.53 -8.90
N ILE A 108 10.24 -4.91 -10.11
CA ILE A 108 9.83 -4.21 -11.34
C ILE A 108 8.30 -4.21 -11.48
N GLY A 109 7.65 -5.35 -11.21
CA GLY A 109 6.20 -5.48 -11.25
C GLY A 109 5.47 -4.53 -10.29
N GLY A 110 6.04 -4.25 -9.11
CA GLY A 110 5.50 -3.28 -8.16
C GLY A 110 5.78 -1.81 -8.52
N TYR A 111 6.97 -1.51 -9.05
CA TYR A 111 7.36 -0.13 -9.36
C TYR A 111 6.75 0.40 -10.66
N ILE A 112 6.50 -0.46 -11.66
CA ILE A 112 5.85 -0.06 -12.91
C ILE A 112 4.50 0.63 -12.68
N PRO A 113 3.56 0.10 -11.86
CA PRO A 113 2.33 0.81 -11.53
C PRO A 113 2.57 1.98 -10.57
N ALA A 114 3.48 1.85 -9.60
CA ALA A 114 3.71 2.87 -8.57
C ALA A 114 4.24 4.22 -9.10
N GLY A 115 4.91 4.24 -10.26
CA GLY A 115 5.38 5.48 -10.90
C GLY A 115 4.28 6.31 -11.58
N PRO A 116 3.60 5.79 -12.62
CA PRO A 116 2.64 6.54 -13.41
C PRO A 116 1.32 6.80 -12.69
N LEU A 117 0.88 5.92 -11.77
CA LEU A 117 -0.41 6.08 -11.07
C LEU A 117 -0.48 7.39 -10.26
N PRO A 118 0.48 7.70 -9.37
CA PRO A 118 0.48 8.96 -8.63
C PRO A 118 0.55 10.20 -9.55
N VAL A 119 1.30 10.11 -10.65
CA VAL A 119 1.42 11.22 -11.63
C VAL A 119 0.09 11.45 -12.35
N ALA A 120 -0.56 10.39 -12.81
CA ALA A 120 -1.87 10.46 -13.45
C ALA A 120 -2.94 10.99 -12.48
N THR A 121 -2.93 10.52 -11.22
CA THR A 121 -3.83 11.03 -10.17
C THR A 121 -3.55 12.50 -9.88
N GLY A 122 -2.28 12.92 -9.80
CA GLY A 122 -1.92 14.33 -9.63
C GLY A 122 -2.46 15.22 -10.75
N TYR A 123 -2.31 14.79 -12.00
CA TYR A 123 -2.86 15.50 -13.14
C TYR A 123 -4.40 15.55 -13.13
N LEU A 124 -5.03 14.49 -12.63
CA LEU A 124 -6.49 14.43 -12.47
C LEU A 124 -6.96 15.37 -11.34
N ILE A 125 -6.23 15.46 -10.22
CA ILE A 125 -6.49 16.40 -9.13
C ILE A 125 -6.48 17.84 -9.64
N ASP A 126 -5.51 18.20 -10.48
CA ASP A 126 -5.43 19.55 -11.08
C ASP A 126 -6.62 19.87 -11.98
N ARG A 127 -7.29 18.87 -12.56
CA ARG A 127 -8.42 19.06 -13.49
C ARG A 127 -9.79 19.01 -12.84
N VAL A 128 -10.03 18.06 -11.93
CA VAL A 128 -11.37 17.79 -11.36
C VAL A 128 -11.45 17.99 -9.85
N GLY A 129 -10.33 18.33 -9.21
CA GLY A 129 -10.21 18.56 -7.77
C GLY A 129 -9.86 17.30 -6.97
N LEU A 130 -9.39 17.52 -5.74
CA LEU A 130 -8.87 16.46 -4.86
C LEU A 130 -9.91 15.40 -4.51
N ALA A 131 -11.16 15.80 -4.29
CA ALA A 131 -12.20 14.88 -3.84
C ALA A 131 -12.59 13.87 -4.93
N SER A 132 -12.86 14.32 -6.15
CA SER A 132 -13.26 13.47 -7.27
C SER A 132 -12.11 12.58 -7.75
N ALA A 133 -10.89 13.12 -7.87
CA ALA A 133 -9.71 12.36 -8.25
C ALA A 133 -9.30 11.34 -7.17
N GLY A 134 -9.31 11.75 -5.90
CA GLY A 134 -8.99 10.86 -4.77
C GLY A 134 -9.98 9.71 -4.62
N THR A 135 -11.29 9.97 -4.78
CA THR A 135 -12.31 8.90 -4.74
C THR A 135 -12.19 7.98 -5.95
N SER A 136 -11.87 8.48 -7.14
CA SER A 136 -11.66 7.64 -8.33
C SER A 136 -10.44 6.71 -8.17
N PHE A 137 -9.34 7.26 -7.61
CA PHE A 137 -8.14 6.48 -7.29
C PHE A 137 -8.43 5.40 -6.23
N ALA A 138 -9.12 5.78 -5.16
CA ALA A 138 -9.51 4.84 -4.11
C ALA A 138 -10.41 3.73 -4.65
N LEU A 139 -11.37 4.05 -5.53
CA LEU A 139 -12.24 3.07 -6.16
C LEU A 139 -11.45 2.10 -7.05
N MET A 140 -10.53 2.62 -7.87
CA MET A 140 -9.67 1.79 -8.73
C MET A 140 -8.86 0.78 -7.90
N LEU A 141 -8.25 1.21 -6.80
CA LEU A 141 -7.49 0.33 -5.91
C LEU A 141 -8.40 -0.64 -5.15
N ALA A 142 -9.56 -0.19 -4.68
CA ALA A 142 -10.53 -1.03 -3.99
C ALA A 142 -11.09 -2.15 -4.87
N VAL A 143 -11.17 -1.94 -6.20
CA VAL A 143 -11.55 -2.98 -7.17
C VAL A 143 -10.37 -3.89 -7.54
N THR A 144 -9.17 -3.33 -7.66
CA THR A 144 -7.98 -4.11 -8.05
C THR A 144 -7.50 -5.03 -6.93
N ALA A 145 -7.62 -4.61 -5.66
CA ALA A 145 -7.22 -5.38 -4.48
C ALA A 145 -7.90 -6.76 -4.37
N PRO A 146 -9.24 -6.90 -4.47
CA PRO A 146 -9.90 -8.20 -4.42
C PRO A 146 -9.57 -9.05 -5.65
N VAL A 147 -9.36 -8.47 -6.82
CA VAL A 147 -8.91 -9.23 -8.01
C VAL A 147 -7.53 -9.84 -7.76
N GLY A 148 -6.58 -9.04 -7.25
CA GLY A 148 -5.25 -9.53 -6.88
C GLY A 148 -5.29 -10.58 -5.78
N GLY A 149 -6.06 -10.34 -4.71
CA GLY A 149 -6.21 -11.27 -3.59
C GLY A 149 -6.87 -12.59 -3.97
N THR A 150 -7.91 -12.56 -4.83
CA THR A 150 -8.59 -13.77 -5.29
C THR A 150 -7.74 -14.58 -6.27
N LEU A 151 -7.01 -13.93 -7.18
CA LEU A 151 -6.04 -14.61 -8.05
C LEU A 151 -4.92 -15.26 -7.23
N ALA A 152 -4.40 -14.56 -6.23
CA ALA A 152 -3.37 -15.11 -5.34
C ALA A 152 -3.88 -16.32 -4.55
N LEU A 153 -5.11 -16.26 -4.01
CA LEU A 153 -5.74 -17.40 -3.34
C LEU A 153 -5.88 -18.61 -4.28
N ARG A 154 -6.42 -18.40 -5.48
CA ARG A 154 -6.61 -19.48 -6.46
C ARG A 154 -5.28 -20.13 -6.86
N ARG A 155 -4.21 -19.35 -6.97
CA ARG A 155 -2.88 -19.87 -7.30
C ARG A 155 -2.23 -20.60 -6.13
N ALA A 156 -2.53 -20.22 -4.89
CA ALA A 156 -2.08 -20.95 -3.71
C ALA A 156 -2.76 -22.32 -3.61
N GLU A 157 -4.08 -22.39 -3.85
CA GLU A 157 -4.83 -23.66 -3.84
C GLU A 157 -4.37 -24.64 -4.94
N GLN A 158 -3.92 -24.13 -6.10
CA GLN A 158 -3.40 -24.95 -7.19
C GLN A 158 -2.02 -25.57 -6.91
N HIS A 159 -1.29 -25.07 -5.91
CA HIS A 159 0.06 -25.55 -5.57
C HIS A 159 0.05 -26.57 -4.41
N ASP A 160 -1.07 -26.68 -3.69
CA ASP A 160 -1.31 -27.65 -2.60
C ASP A 160 -2.08 -28.91 -3.07
N ALA A 161 -2.45 -28.99 -4.35
CA ALA A 161 -3.17 -30.11 -4.99
C ALA A 161 -2.27 -30.87 -5.97
#